data_AF-A0A1X7PM93-F1
#
_entry.id   AF-A0A1X7PM93-F1
#
_cell.length_a   1.000
_cell.length_b   1.000
_cell.length_c   1.000
_cell.angle_alpha   90.00
_cell.angle_beta   90.00
_cell.angle_gamma   90.00
#
_symmetry.space_group_name_H-M   'P 1'
#
loop_
_entity.id
_entity.type
_entity.pdbx_description
1 polymer ?
#
loop_
_entity_poly.entity_id
_entity_poly.type
_entity_poly.pdbx_seq_one_letter_code
_entity_poly.pdbx_strand_id
1 'polypeptide(L)'
;MPKKKSAKKSADRFLTNCKKIDAFVYEIKIKGLSDNHLSWAFEYAIVRLYRDFEKLILECLVAAINNDTTQLSQKKGFDFPKHLTDEVCQYIIVGEKYFDFRGRSGLISTLKSYLADDHYLVVSVKKPAYREALDQFIVLRNFAAHDSDQSKAACLKALGKARISSAGSYLKVNNRFQALSSKLQKLTCEIRDSAPY
;
A
#
# COMPACT_ATOMS: atom_id res chain seq x y z
N MET A 1 18.94 24.04 -5.24
CA MET A 1 17.68 23.73 -5.94
C MET A 1 17.06 22.48 -5.31
N PRO A 2 15.75 22.45 -5.04
CA PRO A 2 15.08 21.23 -4.58
C PRO A 2 15.30 20.10 -5.59
N LYS A 3 15.76 18.93 -5.14
CA LYS A 3 15.96 17.78 -6.03
C LYS A 3 14.59 17.15 -6.33
N LYS A 4 14.34 16.80 -7.59
CA LYS A 4 13.14 16.04 -7.98
C LYS A 4 13.11 14.70 -7.25
N LYS A 5 12.00 14.39 -6.57
CA LYS A 5 11.78 13.08 -5.98
C LYS A 5 11.41 12.07 -7.07
N SER A 6 11.99 10.88 -6.98
CA SER A 6 11.79 9.79 -7.93
C SER A 6 10.78 8.78 -7.37
N ALA A 7 9.67 8.60 -8.08
CA ALA A 7 8.70 7.56 -7.77
C ALA A 7 9.27 6.18 -8.09
N LYS A 8 10.16 6.07 -9.09
CA LYS A 8 10.86 4.81 -9.40
C LYS A 8 11.72 4.32 -8.24
N LYS A 9 12.50 5.20 -7.62
CA LYS A 9 13.32 4.86 -6.45
C LYS A 9 12.48 4.38 -5.27
N SER A 10 11.31 4.99 -5.06
CA SER A 10 10.35 4.54 -4.04
C SER A 10 9.78 3.16 -4.36
N ALA A 11 9.44 2.91 -5.63
CA ALA A 11 8.98 1.60 -6.10
C ALA A 11 10.06 0.52 -5.92
N ASP A 12 11.31 0.77 -6.31
CA ASP A 12 12.40 -0.18 -6.15
C ASP A 12 12.70 -0.51 -4.67
N ARG A 13 12.57 0.49 -3.79
CA ARG A 13 12.66 0.26 -2.34
C ARG A 13 11.53 -0.63 -1.83
N PHE A 14 10.29 -0.42 -2.27
CA PHE A 14 9.17 -1.28 -1.89
C PHE A 14 9.38 -2.71 -2.40
N LEU A 15 9.82 -2.90 -3.64
CA LEU A 15 10.13 -4.22 -4.21
C LEU A 15 11.25 -4.91 -3.42
N THR A 16 12.29 -4.18 -3.02
CA THR A 16 13.36 -4.70 -2.17
C THR A 16 12.83 -5.13 -0.81
N ASN A 17 11.92 -4.37 -0.21
CA ASN A 17 11.31 -4.73 1.06
C ASN A 17 10.36 -5.92 0.94
N CYS A 18 9.61 -6.05 -0.16
CA CYS A 18 8.80 -7.24 -0.43
C CYS A 18 9.67 -8.49 -0.42
N LYS A 19 10.83 -8.48 -1.10
CA LYS A 19 11.77 -9.61 -1.08
C LYS A 19 12.23 -9.97 0.33
N LYS A 20 12.52 -8.98 1.18
CA LYS A 20 12.89 -9.21 2.59
C LYS A 20 11.76 -9.83 3.40
N ILE A 21 10.52 -9.38 3.18
CA ILE A 21 9.34 -9.93 3.87
C ILE A 21 9.04 -11.34 3.36
N ASP A 22 9.13 -11.59 2.06
CA ASP A 22 8.96 -12.92 1.47
C ASP A 22 10.03 -13.90 2.00
N ALA A 23 11.28 -13.45 2.14
CA ALA A 23 12.36 -14.23 2.76
C ALA A 23 12.08 -14.52 4.23
N PHE A 24 11.63 -13.52 5.01
CA PHE A 24 11.19 -13.73 6.40
C PHE A 24 10.09 -14.79 6.48
N VAL A 25 9.06 -14.72 5.63
CA VAL A 25 7.96 -15.69 5.60
C VAL A 25 8.45 -17.09 5.21
N TYR A 26 9.42 -17.20 4.31
CA TYR A 26 10.06 -18.47 3.97
C TYR A 26 10.82 -19.06 5.16
N GLU A 27 11.65 -18.26 5.82
CA GLU A 27 12.46 -18.68 6.97
C GLU A 27 11.60 -19.18 8.15
N ILE A 28 10.51 -18.47 8.49
CA ILE A 28 9.63 -18.89 9.59
C ILE A 28 8.91 -20.22 9.29
N LYS A 29 8.61 -20.52 8.02
CA LYS A 29 7.96 -21.78 7.62
C LYS A 29 8.88 -22.98 7.85
N ILE A 30 10.18 -22.82 7.58
CA ILE A 30 11.16 -23.92 7.69
C ILE A 30 11.69 -24.12 9.11
N LYS A 31 11.48 -23.15 10.02
CA LYS A 31 11.98 -23.20 11.41
C LYS A 31 11.20 -24.13 12.35
N GLY A 32 10.13 -24.78 11.89
CA GLY A 32 9.37 -25.73 12.73
C GLY A 32 8.64 -25.07 13.91
N LEU A 33 8.13 -23.85 13.71
CA LEU A 33 7.34 -23.15 14.72
C LEU A 33 6.03 -23.87 15.03
N SER A 34 5.49 -23.65 16.24
CA SER A 34 4.11 -24.07 16.55
C SER A 34 3.11 -23.39 15.62
N ASP A 35 1.94 -23.99 15.45
CA ASP A 35 0.91 -23.48 14.54
C ASP A 35 0.48 -22.04 14.87
N ASN A 36 0.37 -21.73 16.16
CA ASN A 36 0.03 -20.38 16.65
C ASN A 36 1.15 -19.37 16.40
N HIS A 37 2.40 -19.74 16.69
CA HIS A 37 3.55 -18.86 16.43
C HIS A 37 3.70 -18.57 14.94
N LEU A 38 3.42 -19.55 14.08
CA LEU A 38 3.40 -19.34 12.65
C LEU A 38 2.30 -18.33 12.26
N SER A 39 1.08 -18.46 12.80
CA SER A 39 0.01 -17.48 12.54
C SER A 39 0.42 -16.06 12.92
N TRP A 40 0.99 -15.86 14.12
CA TRP A 40 1.45 -14.54 14.57
C TRP A 40 2.54 -13.95 13.66
N ALA A 41 3.47 -14.78 13.20
CA ALA A 41 4.50 -14.33 12.28
C ALA A 41 3.93 -13.88 10.91
N PHE A 42 2.87 -14.53 10.42
CA PHE A 42 2.16 -14.09 9.22
C PHE A 42 1.36 -12.79 9.44
N GLU A 43 0.82 -12.56 10.63
CA GLU A 43 0.18 -11.29 11.00
C GLU A 43 1.17 -10.14 10.98
N TYR A 44 2.34 -10.35 11.57
CA TYR A 44 3.43 -9.40 11.48
C TYR A 44 3.83 -9.12 10.03
N ALA A 45 3.97 -10.17 9.21
CA ALA A 45 4.35 -10.03 7.80
C ALA A 45 3.35 -9.16 7.01
N ILE A 46 2.04 -9.34 7.20
CA ILE A 46 1.04 -8.54 6.48
C ILE A 46 1.01 -7.08 6.95
N VAL A 47 1.21 -6.83 8.25
CA VAL A 47 1.32 -5.47 8.80
C VAL A 47 2.56 -4.76 8.25
N ARG A 48 3.71 -5.45 8.17
CA ARG A 48 4.94 -4.90 7.61
C ARG A 48 4.82 -4.59 6.12
N LEU A 49 4.21 -5.48 5.35
CA LEU A 49 3.97 -5.28 3.92
C LEU A 49 3.07 -4.06 3.68
N TYR A 50 2.03 -3.89 4.50
CA TYR A 50 1.11 -2.77 4.42
C TYR A 50 1.75 -1.43 4.76
N ARG A 51 2.51 -1.36 5.85
CA ARG A 51 3.27 -0.14 6.20
C ARG A 51 4.20 0.30 5.06
N ASP A 52 4.89 -0.66 4.45
CA ASP A 52 5.81 -0.36 3.36
C ASP A 52 5.06 0.05 2.07
N PHE A 53 3.86 -0.48 1.85
CA PHE A 53 2.98 -0.06 0.74
C PHE A 53 2.41 1.34 0.96
N GLU A 54 1.95 1.69 2.16
CA GLU A 54 1.52 3.07 2.48
C GLU A 54 2.64 4.07 2.22
N LYS A 55 3.85 3.74 2.64
CA LYS A 55 5.04 4.56 2.39
C LYS A 55 5.31 4.72 0.89
N LEU A 56 5.21 3.65 0.09
CA LEU A 56 5.33 3.72 -1.36
C LEU A 56 4.34 4.74 -1.94
N ILE A 57 3.05 4.59 -1.60
CA ILE A 57 1.99 5.45 -2.15
C ILE A 57 2.22 6.91 -1.75
N LEU A 58 2.51 7.17 -0.47
CA LEU A 58 2.78 8.53 0.01
C LEU A 58 3.95 9.15 -0.75
N GLU A 59 5.04 8.41 -0.93
CA GLU A 59 6.21 8.94 -1.63
C GLU A 59 5.97 9.15 -3.13
N CYS A 60 5.14 8.31 -3.77
CA CYS A 60 4.70 8.55 -5.14
C CYS A 60 3.83 9.80 -5.26
N LEU A 61 2.93 10.05 -4.30
CA LEU A 61 2.16 11.29 -4.24
C LEU A 61 3.06 12.52 -4.03
N VAL A 62 4.00 12.44 -3.09
CA VAL A 62 5.00 13.50 -2.87
C VAL A 62 5.78 13.75 -4.15
N ALA A 63 6.25 12.69 -4.84
CA ALA A 63 6.97 12.84 -6.10
C ALA A 63 6.12 13.48 -7.20
N ALA A 64 4.83 13.15 -7.29
CA ALA A 64 3.94 13.78 -8.26
C ALA A 64 3.80 15.29 -8.00
N ILE A 65 3.49 15.69 -6.76
CA ILE A 65 3.29 17.10 -6.38
C ILE A 65 4.61 17.90 -6.46
N ASN A 66 5.72 17.30 -6.00
CA ASN A 66 7.05 17.92 -6.05
C ASN A 66 7.49 18.23 -7.49
N ASN A 67 7.12 17.36 -8.45
CA ASN A 67 7.49 17.50 -9.85
C ASN A 67 6.54 18.41 -10.64
N ASP A 68 5.25 18.46 -10.28
CA ASP A 68 4.23 19.29 -10.92
C ASP A 68 3.12 19.68 -9.93
N THR A 69 3.06 20.97 -9.59
CA THR A 69 2.06 21.54 -8.69
C THR A 69 0.79 22.00 -9.39
N THR A 70 0.71 21.93 -10.73
CA THR A 70 -0.39 22.49 -11.52
C THR A 70 -1.74 21.92 -11.11
N GLN A 71 -1.82 20.59 -10.96
CA GLN A 71 -3.04 19.90 -10.55
C GLN A 71 -3.45 20.25 -9.12
N LEU A 72 -2.47 20.41 -8.23
CA LEU A 72 -2.73 20.83 -6.85
C LEU A 72 -3.30 22.26 -6.82
N SER A 73 -2.71 23.18 -7.59
CA SER A 73 -3.17 24.57 -7.72
C SER A 73 -4.60 24.65 -8.23
N GLN A 74 -4.91 23.93 -9.30
CA GLN A 74 -6.27 23.87 -9.86
C GLN A 74 -7.30 23.38 -8.82
N LYS A 75 -6.96 22.33 -8.05
CA LYS A 75 -7.87 21.78 -7.03
C LYS A 75 -8.02 22.67 -5.79
N LYS A 76 -6.98 23.44 -5.44
CA LYS A 76 -6.98 24.30 -4.25
C LYS A 76 -7.42 25.74 -4.52
N GLY A 77 -7.48 26.15 -5.79
CA GLY A 77 -7.93 27.47 -6.20
C GLY A 77 -6.89 28.59 -6.00
N PHE A 78 -5.60 28.24 -5.85
CA PHE A 78 -4.51 29.21 -5.75
C PHE A 78 -3.19 28.62 -6.28
N ASP A 79 -2.28 29.50 -6.68
CA ASP A 79 -1.00 29.10 -7.26
C ASP A 79 0.00 28.65 -6.18
N PHE A 80 0.55 27.46 -6.38
CA PHE A 80 1.68 26.97 -5.60
C PHE A 80 2.97 27.30 -6.36
N PRO A 81 4.09 27.50 -5.66
CA PRO A 81 5.40 27.55 -6.28
C PRO A 81 5.63 26.34 -7.19
N LYS A 82 6.39 26.53 -8.28
CA LYS A 82 6.77 25.45 -9.21
C LYS A 82 7.53 24.30 -8.53
N HIS A 83 8.18 24.59 -7.40
CA HIS A 83 8.93 23.61 -6.63
C HIS A 83 8.55 23.70 -5.16
N LEU A 84 7.98 22.61 -4.65
CA LEU A 84 7.74 22.39 -3.23
C LEU A 84 8.74 21.36 -2.73
N THR A 85 9.27 21.52 -1.52
CA THR A 85 10.13 20.48 -0.94
C THR A 85 9.32 19.23 -0.61
N ASP A 86 10.02 18.11 -0.42
CA ASP A 86 9.39 16.83 -0.04
C ASP A 86 8.57 16.97 1.25
N GLU A 87 9.08 17.73 2.23
CA GLU A 87 8.44 17.96 3.52
C GLU A 87 7.16 18.77 3.37
N VAL A 88 7.17 19.81 2.54
CA VAL A 88 5.98 20.63 2.27
C VAL A 88 4.93 19.80 1.54
N CYS A 89 5.32 19.02 0.53
CA CYS A 89 4.41 18.11 -0.17
C CYS A 89 3.80 17.08 0.79
N GLN A 90 4.61 16.50 1.67
CA GLN A 90 4.14 15.54 2.66
C GLN A 90 3.17 16.20 3.65
N TYR A 91 3.44 17.41 4.11
CA TYR A 91 2.52 18.16 4.97
C TYR A 91 1.20 18.49 4.28
N ILE A 92 1.22 18.83 2.99
CA ILE A 92 -0.01 19.06 2.19
C ILE A 92 -0.87 17.79 2.08
N ILE A 93 -0.23 16.62 1.99
CA ILE A 93 -0.93 15.34 1.86
C ILE A 93 -1.48 14.87 3.21
N VAL A 94 -0.67 14.96 4.27
CA VAL A 94 -0.92 14.27 5.54
C VAL A 94 -1.41 15.23 6.64
N GLY A 95 -1.01 16.49 6.60
CA GLY A 95 -1.24 17.46 7.67
C GLY A 95 -0.63 17.01 8.99
N GLU A 96 -1.41 17.12 10.07
CA GLU A 96 -1.03 16.71 11.43
C GLU A 96 -1.27 15.22 11.72
N LYS A 97 -1.70 14.44 10.73
CA LYS A 97 -2.08 13.03 10.89
C LYS A 97 -0.98 12.10 10.40
N TYR A 98 -1.31 10.83 10.21
CA TYR A 98 -0.52 9.88 9.43
C TYR A 98 -1.24 9.58 8.12
N PHE A 99 -0.49 9.17 7.11
CA PHE A 99 -1.07 8.80 5.82
C PHE A 99 -1.84 7.49 5.97
N ASP A 100 -3.14 7.52 5.67
CA ASP A 100 -4.02 6.35 5.69
C ASP A 100 -5.05 6.39 4.57
N PHE A 101 -5.69 5.24 4.31
CA PHE A 101 -6.80 5.14 3.39
C PHE A 101 -7.70 3.94 3.69
N ARG A 102 -9.00 4.08 3.38
CA ARG A 102 -10.02 3.04 3.62
C ARG A 102 -10.27 2.20 2.37
N GLY A 103 -9.64 1.04 2.29
CA GLY A 103 -9.82 0.14 1.15
C GLY A 103 -9.25 0.71 -0.15
N ARG A 104 -9.41 -0.03 -1.25
CA ARG A 104 -8.95 0.43 -2.56
C ARG A 104 -9.68 1.68 -3.04
N SER A 105 -11.00 1.75 -2.84
CA SER A 105 -11.79 2.92 -3.24
C SER A 105 -11.36 4.18 -2.48
N GLY A 106 -11.09 4.05 -1.18
CA GLY A 106 -10.53 5.15 -0.38
C GLY A 106 -9.16 5.58 -0.90
N LEU A 107 -8.27 4.63 -1.21
CA LEU A 107 -6.98 4.95 -1.82
C LEU A 107 -7.14 5.74 -3.12
N ILE A 108 -8.02 5.29 -4.04
CA ILE A 108 -8.28 6.01 -5.29
C ILE A 108 -8.81 7.42 -5.02
N SER A 109 -9.73 7.57 -4.05
CA SER A 109 -10.25 8.88 -3.65
C SER A 109 -9.14 9.79 -3.12
N THR A 110 -8.26 9.27 -2.27
CA THR A 110 -7.09 10.00 -1.74
C THR A 110 -6.14 10.40 -2.86
N LEU A 111 -5.88 9.53 -3.84
CA LEU A 111 -5.04 9.93 -4.99
C LEU A 111 -5.68 11.06 -5.79
N LYS A 112 -6.99 10.97 -6.06
CA LYS A 112 -7.75 11.95 -6.85
C LYS A 112 -7.95 13.29 -6.14
N SER A 113 -7.73 13.40 -4.83
CA SER A 113 -7.73 14.72 -4.17
C SER A 113 -6.48 15.54 -4.50
N TYR A 114 -5.44 14.94 -5.07
CA TYR A 114 -4.19 15.61 -5.44
C TYR A 114 -3.86 15.50 -6.93
N LEU A 115 -4.33 14.44 -7.60
CA LEU A 115 -3.96 14.10 -8.96
C LEU A 115 -5.18 14.09 -9.90
N ALA A 116 -4.91 14.20 -11.20
CA ALA A 116 -5.91 13.99 -12.26
C ALA A 116 -6.27 12.50 -12.41
N ASP A 117 -7.43 12.20 -13.01
CA ASP A 117 -7.94 10.83 -13.14
C ASP A 117 -7.10 9.93 -14.06
N ASP A 118 -6.41 10.54 -15.01
CA ASP A 118 -5.55 9.93 -16.01
C ASP A 118 -4.08 9.84 -15.55
N HIS A 119 -3.74 10.38 -14.37
CA HIS A 119 -2.40 10.28 -13.82
C HIS A 119 -2.00 8.81 -13.62
N TYR A 120 -0.77 8.45 -14.00
CA TYR A 120 -0.29 7.06 -14.03
C TYR A 120 -0.53 6.30 -12.72
N LEU A 121 -0.35 6.95 -11.57
CA LEU A 121 -0.58 6.37 -10.25
C LEU A 121 -2.06 6.02 -10.03
N VAL A 122 -2.97 6.90 -10.42
CA VAL A 122 -4.43 6.70 -10.33
C VAL A 122 -4.85 5.57 -11.27
N VAL A 123 -4.38 5.61 -12.52
CA VAL A 123 -4.65 4.59 -13.54
C VAL A 123 -4.18 3.20 -13.08
N SER A 124 -2.96 3.09 -12.55
CA SER A 124 -2.39 1.82 -12.09
C SER A 124 -3.21 1.20 -10.96
N VAL A 125 -3.57 1.98 -9.93
CA VAL A 125 -4.37 1.49 -8.80
C VAL A 125 -5.82 1.16 -9.23
N LYS A 126 -6.37 1.88 -10.22
CA LYS A 126 -7.72 1.64 -10.78
C LYS A 126 -7.82 0.39 -11.65
N LYS A 127 -6.71 -0.25 -12.05
CA LYS A 127 -6.76 -1.49 -12.85
C LYS A 127 -7.53 -2.61 -12.14
N PRO A 128 -8.54 -3.23 -12.79
CA PRO A 128 -9.34 -4.32 -12.21
C PRO A 128 -8.50 -5.50 -11.70
N ALA A 129 -7.36 -5.77 -12.35
CA ALA A 129 -6.44 -6.87 -12.01
C ALA A 129 -5.89 -6.83 -10.57
N TYR A 130 -5.94 -5.67 -9.90
CA TYR A 130 -5.48 -5.46 -8.53
C TYR A 130 -6.61 -5.25 -7.53
N ARG A 131 -7.87 -5.23 -7.97
CA ARG A 131 -9.01 -4.92 -7.11
C ARG A 131 -9.08 -5.84 -5.91
N GLU A 132 -9.21 -7.13 -6.19
CA GLU A 132 -9.36 -8.15 -5.16
C GLU A 132 -8.15 -8.18 -4.22
N ALA A 133 -6.93 -8.13 -4.77
CA ALA A 133 -5.71 -8.18 -3.96
C ALA A 133 -5.61 -6.99 -3.00
N LEU A 134 -5.93 -5.76 -3.43
CA LEU A 134 -5.90 -4.58 -2.57
C LEU A 134 -7.01 -4.62 -1.52
N ASP A 135 -8.22 -5.04 -1.89
CA ASP A 135 -9.33 -5.14 -0.94
C ASP A 135 -9.02 -6.19 0.15
N GLN A 136 -8.53 -7.36 -0.24
CA GLN A 136 -8.11 -8.43 0.69
C GLN A 136 -6.93 -8.00 1.56
N PHE A 137 -5.93 -7.35 0.98
CA PHE A 137 -4.74 -6.88 1.68
C PHE A 137 -5.09 -5.96 2.85
N ILE A 138 -5.97 -4.99 2.61
CA ILE A 138 -6.34 -3.97 3.59
C ILE A 138 -7.14 -4.58 4.74
N VAL A 139 -8.13 -5.43 4.44
CA VAL A 139 -8.94 -6.07 5.49
C VAL A 139 -8.13 -7.08 6.30
N LEU A 140 -7.20 -7.81 5.67
CA LEU A 140 -6.33 -8.76 6.36
C LEU A 140 -5.35 -8.03 7.29
N ARG A 141 -4.78 -6.90 6.85
CA ARG A 141 -3.97 -6.05 7.73
C ARG A 141 -4.79 -5.54 8.90
N ASN A 142 -5.98 -5.01 8.65
CA ASN A 142 -6.81 -4.45 9.71
C ASN A 142 -7.20 -5.51 10.74
N PHE A 143 -7.50 -6.72 10.29
CA PHE A 143 -7.77 -7.83 11.20
C PHE A 143 -6.52 -8.22 11.99
N ALA A 144 -5.36 -8.34 11.33
CA ALA A 144 -4.08 -8.63 12.00
C ALA A 144 -3.67 -7.56 13.04
N ALA A 145 -4.00 -6.29 12.81
CA ALA A 145 -3.57 -5.18 13.66
C ALA A 145 -4.50 -4.91 14.84
N HIS A 146 -5.80 -5.17 14.68
CA HIS A 146 -6.82 -4.80 15.67
C HIS A 146 -7.50 -5.98 16.37
N ASP A 147 -7.54 -7.14 15.71
CA ASP A 147 -8.16 -8.38 16.22
C ASP A 147 -9.53 -8.17 16.89
N SER A 148 -10.38 -7.35 16.27
CA SER A 148 -11.71 -7.01 16.78
C SER A 148 -12.80 -7.70 15.97
N ASP A 149 -14.00 -7.86 16.54
CA ASP A 149 -15.14 -8.46 15.84
C ASP A 149 -15.48 -7.72 14.54
N GLN A 150 -15.35 -6.39 14.53
CA GLN A 150 -15.60 -5.58 13.35
C GLN A 150 -14.57 -5.83 12.25
N SER A 151 -13.27 -5.91 12.59
CA SER A 151 -12.22 -6.17 11.61
C SER A 151 -12.28 -7.62 11.09
N LYS A 152 -12.65 -8.58 11.94
CA LYS A 152 -12.92 -9.96 11.56
C LYS A 152 -14.11 -10.07 10.59
N ALA A 153 -15.24 -9.43 10.89
CA ALA A 153 -16.42 -9.44 10.03
C ALA A 153 -16.14 -8.85 8.64
N ALA A 154 -15.41 -7.73 8.59
CA ALA A 154 -14.97 -7.13 7.33
C ALA A 154 -14.09 -8.08 6.51
N CYS A 155 -13.15 -8.76 7.17
CA CYS A 155 -12.27 -9.75 6.56
C CYS A 155 -13.06 -10.95 6.01
N LEU A 156 -13.97 -11.54 6.78
CA LEU A 156 -14.83 -12.65 6.35
C LEU A 156 -15.66 -12.29 5.10
N LYS A 157 -16.26 -11.09 5.08
CA LYS A 157 -17.03 -10.58 3.95
C LYS A 157 -16.18 -10.46 2.68
N ALA A 158 -15.00 -9.83 2.80
CA ALA A 158 -14.11 -9.61 1.66
C ALA A 158 -13.47 -10.90 1.12
N LEU A 159 -13.27 -11.91 1.97
CA LEU A 159 -12.71 -13.21 1.59
C LEU A 159 -13.78 -14.22 1.15
N GLY A 160 -15.08 -13.90 1.29
CA GLY A 160 -16.16 -14.85 1.06
C GLY A 160 -16.05 -16.09 1.94
N LYS A 161 -15.67 -15.93 3.21
CA LYS A 161 -15.48 -17.04 4.17
C LYS A 161 -16.51 -16.97 5.29
N ALA A 162 -16.94 -18.14 5.77
CA ALA A 162 -17.81 -18.26 6.94
C ALA A 162 -17.02 -18.17 8.26
N ARG A 163 -15.78 -18.67 8.28
CA ARG A 163 -14.92 -18.67 9.46
C ARG A 163 -13.45 -18.50 9.12
N ILE A 164 -12.75 -17.76 9.97
CA ILE A 164 -11.30 -17.67 10.07
C ILE A 164 -10.96 -17.50 11.56
N SER A 165 -9.87 -18.10 12.04
CA SER A 165 -9.44 -17.89 13.43
C SER A 165 -8.72 -16.55 13.56
N SER A 166 -7.73 -16.31 12.70
CA SER A 166 -6.96 -15.07 12.64
C SER A 166 -6.54 -14.71 11.21
N ALA A 167 -6.03 -13.50 10.96
CA ALA A 167 -5.52 -13.14 9.63
C ALA A 167 -4.31 -14.02 9.25
N GLY A 168 -3.44 -14.29 10.21
CA GLY A 168 -2.27 -15.16 10.03
C GLY A 168 -2.64 -16.59 9.69
N SER A 169 -3.66 -17.13 10.36
CA SER A 169 -4.19 -18.47 10.09
C SER A 169 -4.67 -18.62 8.63
N TYR A 170 -5.24 -17.55 8.07
CA TYR A 170 -5.69 -17.52 6.70
C TYR A 170 -4.50 -17.43 5.74
N LEU A 171 -3.55 -16.54 6.03
CA LEU A 171 -2.42 -16.20 5.16
C LEU A 171 -1.38 -17.31 5.01
N LYS A 172 -1.16 -18.13 6.05
CA LYS A 172 -0.13 -19.17 6.07
C LYS A 172 -0.41 -20.37 5.15
N VAL A 173 -1.67 -20.55 4.75
CA VAL A 173 -2.14 -21.70 3.98
C VAL A 173 -2.11 -21.40 2.47
N ASN A 174 -1.80 -22.42 1.65
CA ASN A 174 -1.87 -22.37 0.17
C ASN A 174 -1.17 -21.16 -0.47
N ASN A 175 -0.06 -20.71 0.11
CA ASN A 175 0.74 -19.58 -0.39
C ASN A 175 -0.06 -18.27 -0.60
N ARG A 176 -1.13 -18.06 0.18
CA ARG A 176 -1.99 -16.86 0.07
C ARG A 176 -1.23 -15.57 0.32
N PHE A 177 -0.34 -15.53 1.31
CA PHE A 177 0.53 -14.38 1.54
C PHE A 177 1.40 -14.08 0.31
N GLN A 178 2.07 -15.09 -0.25
CA GLN A 178 2.94 -14.93 -1.42
C GLN A 178 2.15 -14.44 -2.64
N ALA A 179 0.92 -14.93 -2.83
CA ALA A 179 0.04 -14.48 -3.90
C ALA A 179 -0.31 -12.98 -3.77
N LEU A 180 -0.64 -12.52 -2.56
CA LEU A 180 -0.90 -11.11 -2.27
C LEU A 180 0.36 -10.25 -2.48
N SER A 181 1.50 -10.64 -1.89
CA SER A 181 2.79 -9.97 -2.07
C SER A 181 3.15 -9.84 -3.55
N SER A 182 3.00 -10.92 -4.33
CA SER A 182 3.27 -10.93 -5.77
C SER A 182 2.35 -9.97 -6.56
N LYS A 183 1.07 -9.86 -6.18
CA LYS A 183 0.14 -8.92 -6.81
C LYS A 183 0.51 -7.47 -6.52
N LEU A 184 0.92 -7.16 -5.30
CA LEU A 184 1.41 -5.83 -4.94
C LEU A 184 2.72 -5.50 -5.66
N GLN A 185 3.66 -6.44 -5.75
CA GLN A 185 4.89 -6.27 -6.52
C GLN A 185 4.59 -5.97 -8.00
N LYS A 186 3.63 -6.70 -8.61
CA LYS A 186 3.20 -6.42 -10.00
C LYS A 186 2.64 -5.00 -10.15
N LEU A 187 1.75 -4.57 -9.25
CA LEU A 187 1.24 -3.20 -9.24
C LEU A 187 2.38 -2.18 -9.12
N THR A 188 3.35 -2.44 -8.24
CA THR A 188 4.50 -1.55 -8.06
C THR A 188 5.39 -1.48 -9.29
N CYS A 189 5.63 -2.61 -9.99
CA CYS A 189 6.34 -2.58 -11.26
C CYS A 189 5.62 -1.70 -12.28
N GLU A 190 4.30 -1.80 -12.40
CA GLU A 190 3.55 -0.93 -13.32
C GLU A 190 3.64 0.56 -12.93
N ILE A 191 3.54 0.88 -11.64
CA ILE A 191 3.73 2.24 -11.13
C ILE A 191 5.13 2.76 -11.49
N ARG A 192 6.16 1.94 -11.29
CA ARG A 192 7.55 2.27 -11.60
C ARG A 192 7.74 2.51 -13.10
N ASP A 193 7.25 1.60 -13.92
CA ASP A 193 7.48 1.61 -15.36
C ASP A 193 6.72 2.77 -16.03
N SER A 194 5.59 3.19 -15.44
CA SER A 194 4.79 4.34 -15.90
C SER A 194 5.25 5.69 -15.33
N ALA A 195 6.09 5.70 -14.29
CA ALA A 195 6.55 6.94 -13.67
C ALA A 195 7.57 7.66 -14.57
N PRO A 196 7.53 9.01 -14.65
CA PRO A 196 8.49 9.77 -15.43
C PRO A 196 9.91 9.75 -14.82
N TYR A 197 10.02 9.65 -13.48
CA TYR A 197 11.27 9.67 -12.72
C TYR A 197 11.29 8.68 -11.56
#